data_AF-A0A231NU83-F1
#
_entry.id   AF-A0A231NU83-F1
#
_cell.length_a   1.000
_cell.length_b   1.000
_cell.length_c   1.000
_cell.angle_alpha   90.00
_cell.angle_beta   90.00
_cell.angle_gamma   90.00
#
_symmetry.space_group_name_H-M   'P 1'
#
loop_
_entity.id
_entity.type
_entity.pdbx_description
1 polymer ?
#
loop_
_entity_poly.entity_id
_entity_poly.type
_entity_poly.pdbx_seq_one_letter_code
_entity_poly.pdbx_strand_id
1 'polypeptide(L)'
;MDRSFELKIDNAVLDYMRKKRKSNLTLTISSTGGGCCPTFEVSEVSLVKPDQLDAFDIFKQNDVTLYISKNARVIRSTLHFILKKNLIGATIQVEGLSLKKRD
;
A
#
# COMPACT_ATOMS: atom_id res chain seq x y z
N MET A 1 -7.78 -7.48 16.54
CA MET A 1 -8.21 -6.10 16.24
C MET A 1 -9.04 -6.16 14.97
N ASP A 2 -10.36 -6.05 15.10
CA ASP A 2 -11.25 -5.90 13.95
C ASP A 2 -10.89 -4.60 13.23
N ARG A 3 -10.29 -4.75 12.06
CA ARG A 3 -10.02 -3.61 11.18
C ARG A 3 -11.31 -3.29 10.45
N SER A 4 -12.07 -2.33 10.97
CA SER A 4 -13.30 -1.84 10.35
C SER A 4 -13.00 -0.89 9.18
N PHE A 5 -12.21 -1.34 8.20
CA PHE A 5 -12.01 -0.60 6.96
C PHE A 5 -12.29 -1.49 5.74
N GLU A 6 -12.84 -0.87 4.71
CA GLU A 6 -13.08 -1.45 3.41
C GLU A 6 -11.81 -1.37 2.55
N LEU A 7 -11.53 -2.43 1.79
CA LEU A 7 -10.47 -2.45 0.80
C LEU A 7 -11.03 -2.14 -0.59
N LYS A 8 -10.59 -1.03 -1.18
CA LYS A 8 -11.00 -0.64 -2.54
C LYS A 8 -9.81 -0.62 -3.48
N ILE A 9 -9.91 -1.33 -4.60
CA ILE A 9 -8.91 -1.33 -5.67
C ILE A 9 -9.59 -0.85 -6.94
N ASP A 10 -9.13 0.25 -7.53
CA ASP A 10 -9.72 0.74 -8.76
C ASP A 10 -9.44 -0.19 -9.94
N ASN A 11 -10.39 -0.24 -10.89
CA ASN A 11 -10.24 -1.01 -12.13
C ASN A 11 -8.95 -0.66 -12.89
N ALA A 12 -8.54 0.62 -12.86
CA ALA A 12 -7.29 1.06 -13.48
C ALA A 12 -6.05 0.38 -12.85
N VAL A 13 -6.06 0.12 -11.54
CA VAL A 13 -5.00 -0.65 -10.85
C VAL A 13 -5.05 -2.10 -11.28
N LEU A 14 -6.25 -2.72 -11.30
CA LEU A 14 -6.43 -4.11 -11.73
C LEU A 14 -5.94 -4.33 -13.16
N ASP A 15 -6.31 -3.43 -14.08
CA ASP A 15 -5.87 -3.48 -15.48
C ASP A 15 -4.35 -3.29 -15.60
N TYR A 16 -3.77 -2.39 -14.82
CA TYR A 16 -2.32 -2.18 -14.78
C TYR A 16 -1.59 -3.43 -14.29
N MET A 17 -2.08 -4.07 -13.22
CA MET A 17 -1.53 -5.32 -12.70
C MET A 17 -1.65 -6.46 -13.70
N ARG A 18 -2.81 -6.60 -14.38
CA ARG A 18 -3.04 -7.60 -15.43
C ARG A 18 -2.08 -7.41 -16.60
N LYS A 19 -1.89 -6.18 -17.08
CA LYS A 19 -0.90 -5.85 -18.13
C LYS A 19 0.52 -6.24 -17.73
N LYS A 20 0.87 -6.10 -16.45
CA LYS A 20 2.16 -6.52 -15.89
C LYS A 20 2.24 -8.00 -15.51
N ARG A 21 1.16 -8.78 -15.70
CA ARG A 21 1.04 -10.18 -15.27
C ARG A 21 1.38 -10.36 -13.78
N LYS A 22 0.90 -9.45 -12.94
CA LYS A 22 1.08 -9.49 -11.48
C LYS A 22 -0.27 -9.70 -10.79
N SER A 23 -0.26 -10.47 -9.71
CA SER A 23 -1.43 -10.74 -8.86
C SER A 23 -1.17 -10.45 -7.37
N ASN A 24 0.00 -9.92 -7.04
CA ASN A 24 0.35 -9.49 -5.68
C ASN A 24 0.39 -7.97 -5.62
N LEU A 25 -0.18 -7.39 -4.56
CA LEU A 25 -0.13 -5.98 -4.26
C LEU A 25 0.30 -5.80 -2.81
N THR A 26 1.46 -5.20 -2.58
CA THR A 26 2.08 -5.12 -1.25
C THR A 26 2.19 -3.67 -0.83
N LEU A 27 1.60 -3.34 0.31
CA LEU A 27 1.70 -2.05 0.96
C LEU A 27 2.64 -2.14 2.16
N THR A 28 3.76 -1.44 2.06
CA THR A 28 4.75 -1.32 3.15
C THR A 28 4.74 0.09 3.69
N ILE A 29 4.84 0.24 5.01
CA ILE A 29 5.16 1.53 5.64
C ILE A 29 6.61 1.47 6.11
N SER A 30 7.42 2.38 5.60
CA SER A 30 8.81 2.58 6.01
C SER A 30 8.98 3.96 6.63
N SER A 31 10.09 4.17 7.32
CA SER A 31 10.47 5.49 7.82
C SER A 31 11.69 5.99 7.03
N THR A 32 11.62 7.22 6.56
CA THR A 32 12.74 7.90 5.89
C THR A 32 13.17 9.10 6.71
N GLY A 33 14.48 9.39 6.69
CA GLY A 33 15.09 10.39 7.57
C GLY A 33 15.76 9.78 8.80
N GLY A 34 16.48 10.61 9.56
CA GLY A 34 17.25 10.23 10.74
C GLY A 34 18.43 11.18 11.03
N GLY A 35 18.90 11.21 12.27
CA GLY A 35 19.95 12.12 12.73
C GLY A 35 19.40 13.48 13.16
N CYS A 36 19.98 14.58 12.66
CA CYS A 36 19.55 15.98 12.91
C CYS A 36 18.26 16.35 12.15
N CYS A 37 17.79 15.49 11.22
CA CYS A 37 16.62 15.75 10.40
C CYS A 37 15.38 14.97 10.90
N PRO A 38 14.16 15.52 10.74
CA PRO A 38 12.93 14.84 11.13
C PRO A 38 12.76 13.50 10.40
N THR A 39 12.11 12.55 11.07
CA THR A 39 11.82 11.24 10.51
C THR A 39 10.36 11.19 10.03
N PHE A 40 10.14 10.73 8.81
CA PHE A 40 8.82 10.68 8.18
C PHE A 40 8.43 9.24 7.89
N GLU A 41 7.18 8.86 8.19
CA GLU A 41 6.62 7.62 7.66
C GLU A 41 6.22 7.83 6.18
N VAL A 42 6.63 6.90 5.32
CA VAL A 42 6.24 6.86 3.91
C VAL A 42 5.60 5.53 3.60
N SER A 43 4.57 5.56 2.76
CA SER A 43 3.94 4.35 2.21
C SER A 43 4.52 4.03 0.85
N GLU A 44 4.88 2.77 0.64
CA GLU A 44 5.31 2.23 -0.65
C GLU A 44 4.39 1.09 -1.08
N VAL A 45 4.01 1.10 -2.37
CA VAL A 45 3.21 0.03 -2.98
C VAL A 45 4.05 -0.69 -4.03
N SER A 46 4.20 -2.00 -3.87
CA SER A 46 4.90 -2.87 -4.82
C SER A 46 3.99 -3.96 -5.37
N LEU A 47 4.38 -4.55 -6.52
CA LEU A 47 3.64 -5.65 -7.16
C LEU A 47 4.28 -7.03 -6.90
N VAL A 48 5.05 -7.14 -5.82
CA VAL A 48 5.86 -8.31 -5.48
C VAL A 48 5.38 -8.87 -4.15
N LYS A 49 5.31 -10.20 -4.04
CA LYS A 49 5.02 -10.88 -2.77
C LYS A 49 6.17 -10.61 -1.79
N PRO A 50 5.90 -10.20 -0.53
CA PRO A 50 6.96 -10.00 0.45
C PRO A 50 7.54 -11.34 0.91
N ASP A 51 8.83 -11.35 1.25
CA ASP A 51 9.53 -12.56 1.73
C ASP A 51 9.11 -12.93 3.16
N GLN A 52 8.87 -11.94 4.02
CA GLN A 52 8.47 -12.12 5.42
C GLN A 52 6.98 -11.85 5.60
N LEU A 53 6.16 -12.90 5.51
CA LEU A 53 4.70 -12.77 5.56
C LEU A 53 4.15 -12.39 6.94
N ASP A 54 4.87 -12.70 8.02
CA ASP A 54 4.40 -12.46 9.40
C ASP A 54 4.24 -10.97 9.73
N ALA A 55 4.92 -10.09 8.99
CA ALA A 55 4.80 -8.64 9.11
C ALA A 55 3.56 -8.06 8.42
N PHE A 56 2.76 -8.88 7.72
CA PHE A 56 1.65 -8.43 6.90
C PHE A 56 0.34 -9.10 7.28
N ASP A 57 -0.75 -8.36 7.11
CA ASP A 57 -2.09 -8.91 7.01
C ASP A 57 -2.40 -9.20 5.55
N ILE A 58 -3.02 -10.35 5.29
CA ILE A 58 -3.22 -10.88 3.93
C ILE A 58 -4.70 -10.87 3.59
N PHE A 59 -5.04 -10.25 2.46
CA PHE A 59 -6.39 -10.18 1.95
C PHE A 59 -6.44 -10.71 0.51
N LYS A 60 -7.59 -11.24 0.10
CA LYS A 60 -7.82 -11.73 -1.27
C LYS A 60 -9.10 -11.12 -1.81
N GLN A 61 -9.00 -10.39 -2.91
CA GLN A 61 -10.15 -9.87 -3.66
C GLN A 61 -9.77 -9.61 -5.11
N ASN A 62 -10.72 -9.71 -6.04
CA ASN A 62 -10.52 -9.36 -7.45
C ASN A 62 -9.32 -10.08 -8.11
N ASP A 63 -9.06 -11.34 -7.76
CA ASP A 63 -7.89 -12.14 -8.18
C ASP A 63 -6.52 -11.57 -7.78
N VAL A 64 -6.51 -10.62 -6.84
CA VAL A 64 -5.31 -10.02 -6.25
C VAL A 64 -5.15 -10.49 -4.80
N THR A 65 -3.92 -10.87 -4.45
CA THR A 65 -3.51 -11.04 -3.05
C THR A 65 -2.87 -9.75 -2.55
N LEU A 66 -3.47 -9.14 -1.53
CA LEU A 66 -2.99 -7.92 -0.91
C LEU A 66 -2.24 -8.26 0.36
N TYR A 67 -1.03 -7.70 0.49
CA TYR A 67 -0.22 -7.77 1.70
C TYR A 67 -0.13 -6.37 2.28
N ILE A 68 -0.77 -6.14 3.43
CA ILE A 68 -0.76 -4.84 4.09
C ILE A 68 0.09 -4.95 5.34
N SER A 69 1.15 -4.16 5.42
CA SER A 69 2.04 -4.17 6.58
C SER A 69 1.26 -3.91 7.87
N LYS A 70 1.51 -4.71 8.91
CA LYS A 70 0.81 -4.64 10.20
C LYS A 70 0.98 -3.29 10.91
N ASN A 71 2.03 -2.54 10.55
CA ASN A 71 2.27 -1.18 11.04
C ASN A 71 1.47 -0.09 10.31
N ALA A 72 0.72 -0.45 9.25
CA ALA A 72 -0.11 0.50 8.51
C ALA A 72 -1.28 0.99 9.38
N ARG A 73 -1.32 2.31 9.59
CA ARG A 73 -2.41 2.97 10.31
C ARG A 73 -3.42 3.49 9.31
N VAL A 74 -4.54 2.77 9.16
CA VAL A 74 -5.68 3.22 8.36
C VAL A 74 -6.57 4.09 9.23
N ILE A 75 -6.81 5.34 8.83
CA ILE A 75 -7.63 6.31 9.59
C ILE A 75 -8.95 6.66 8.91
N ARG A 76 -9.13 6.20 7.68
CA ARG A 76 -10.41 6.31 6.96
C ARG A 76 -11.14 4.98 7.00
N SER A 77 -12.44 5.02 6.72
CA SER A 77 -13.26 3.81 6.54
C SER A 77 -12.84 2.98 5.33
N THR A 78 -12.05 3.52 4.42
CA THR A 78 -11.63 2.85 3.19
C THR A 78 -10.14 3.05 2.96
N LEU A 79 -9.45 1.95 2.66
CA LEU A 79 -8.08 1.95 2.15
C LEU A 79 -8.16 1.77 0.63
N HIS A 80 -7.85 2.83 -0.12
CA HIS A 80 -8.16 2.94 -1.54
C HIS A 80 -6.88 2.96 -2.38
N PHE A 81 -6.73 1.96 -3.25
CA PHE A 81 -5.61 1.84 -4.18
C PHE A 81 -5.97 2.44 -5.54
N ILE A 82 -5.19 3.43 -5.97
CA ILE A 82 -5.43 4.21 -7.18
C ILE A 82 -4.19 4.26 -8.07
N LEU A 83 -4.39 4.29 -9.38
CA LEU A 83 -3.30 4.43 -10.35
C LEU A 83 -3.06 5.91 -10.66
N LYS A 84 -1.88 6.42 -10.35
CA LYS A 84 -1.44 7.76 -10.76
C LYS A 84 -0.49 7.65 -11.95
N LYS A 85 -0.83 8.36 -13.02
CA LYS A 85 0.02 8.52 -14.20
C LYS A 85 0.96 9.71 -13.96
N ASN A 86 2.25 9.45 -14.09
CA ASN A 86 3.33 10.42 -13.99
C ASN A 86 4.07 10.49 -15.33
N LEU A 87 4.95 11.49 -15.50
CA LEU A 87 5.68 11.73 -16.75
C LEU A 87 6.51 10.51 -17.22
N ILE A 88 7.00 9.68 -16.28
CA ILE A 88 7.91 8.54 -16.53
C ILE A 88 7.19 7.18 -16.41
N GLY A 89 5.88 7.15 -16.14
CA GLY A 89 5.13 5.90 -16.04
C GLY A 89 3.90 5.99 -15.16
N ALA A 90 3.48 4.86 -14.60
CA ALA A 90 2.35 4.81 -13.68
C ALA A 90 2.75 4.17 -12.34
N THR A 91 2.34 4.81 -11.26
CA THR A 91 2.56 4.37 -9.87
C THR A 91 1.21 4.08 -9.23
N ILE A 92 1.16 3.08 -8.36
CA ILE A 92 -0.02 2.85 -7.53
C ILE A 92 0.18 3.63 -6.24
N GLN A 93 -0.79 4.47 -5.91
CA GLN A 93 -0.85 5.16 -4.63
C GLN A 93 -1.94 4.55 -3.77
N VAL A 94 -1.84 4.80 -2.47
CA VAL A 94 -2.84 4.39 -1.49
C VAL A 94 -3.33 5.60 -0.73
N GLU A 95 -4.64 5.72 -0.61
CA GLU A 95 -5.33 6.73 0.20
C GLU A 95 -5.99 6.07 1.42
N GLY A 96 -6.17 6.85 2.50
CA GLY A 96 -6.79 6.37 3.74
C GLY A 96 -5.80 6.01 4.86
N LEU A 97 -4.50 6.16 4.62
CA LEU A 97 -3.45 6.02 5.63
C LEU A 97 -3.24 7.29 6.45
N SER A 98 -2.82 7.12 7.70
CA SER A 98 -2.20 8.14 8.52
C SER A 98 -0.69 7.91 8.52
N LEU A 99 0.03 8.76 7.82
CA LEU A 99 1.50 8.79 7.85
C LEU A 99 1.94 9.79 8.92
N LYS A 100 2.70 9.32 9.92
CA LYS A 100 3.22 10.23 10.94
C LYS A 100 4.45 10.97 10.44
N LYS A 101 4.52 12.26 10.76
CA LYS A 101 5.77 12.98 10.96
C LYS A 101 6.19 12.75 12.41
N ARG A 102 7.36 12.15 12.64
CA ARG A 102 8.01 12.17 13.96
C ARG A 102 8.96 13.36 13.95
N ASP A 103 8.54 14.44 14.62
CA ASP A 103 9.41 15.55 15.00
C ASP A 103 10.42 15.10 16.07
#